data_AF-A0A957FMY0-F1
#
_entry.id   AF-A0A957FMY0-F1
#
_cell.length_a   1.000
_cell.length_b   1.000
_cell.length_c   1.000
_cell.angle_alpha   90.00
_cell.angle_beta   90.00
_cell.angle_gamma   90.00
#
_symmetry.space_group_name_H-M   'P 1'
#
loop_
_entity.id
_entity.type
_entity.pdbx_description
1 polymer ?
#
loop_
_entity_poly.entity_id
_entity_poly.type
_entity_poly.pdbx_seq_one_letter_code
_entity_poly.pdbx_strand_id
1 'polypeptide(L)' 'MTRDLLRMMLTPSGFEIHEAEDGLDALEKIGSFMPDIVLLDVMMPNM' A
#
# COMPACT_ATOMS: atom_id res chain seq x y z
N MET A 1 12.21 -4.81 0.11
CA MET A 1 13.16 -3.76 -0.31
C MET A 1 12.43 -2.49 -0.70
N THR A 2 11.72 -2.41 -1.83
CA THR A 2 11.00 -1.18 -2.23
C THR A 2 9.87 -0.81 -1.25
N ARG A 3 9.06 -1.78 -0.82
CA ARG A 3 8.00 -1.59 0.20
C ARG A 3 8.55 -1.04 1.52
N ASP A 4 9.61 -1.64 2.04
CA ASP A 4 10.22 -1.23 3.31
C ASP A 4 10.77 0.20 3.26
N LEU A 5 11.39 0.58 2.13
CA LEU A 5 11.90 1.93 1.92
C LEU A 5 10.77 2.96 1.94
N LEU A 6 9.67 2.70 1.21
CA LEU A 6 8.50 3.58 1.19
C LEU A 6 7.90 3.75 2.59
N ARG A 7 7.74 2.65 3.33
CA ARG A 7 7.25 2.69 4.71
C ARG A 7 8.14 3.54 5.61
N MET A 8 9.45 3.33 5.55
CA MET A 8 10.43 4.10 6.33
C MET A 8 10.42 5.60 6.02
N MET A 9 10.13 5.99 4.77
CA MET A 9 10.08 7.40 4.36
C MET A 9 8.76 8.09 4.72
N LEU A 10 7.64 7.38 4.57
CA LEU A 10 6.30 7.96 4.72
C LEU A 10 5.80 7.94 6.17
N THR A 11 6.14 6.92 6.96
CA THR A 11 5.71 6.82 8.37
C THR A 11 6.16 8.03 9.21
N PRO A 12 7.43 8.50 9.13
CA PRO A 12 7.87 9.69 9.87
C PRO A 12 7.21 10.99 9.39
N SER A 13 6.66 11.00 8.17
CA SER A 13 5.93 12.14 7.61
C SER A 13 4.48 12.21 8.11
N GLY A 14 4.06 11.28 8.98
CA GLY A 14 2.73 11.25 9.61
C GLY A 14 1.67 10.50 8.80
N PHE A 15 2.05 9.80 7.73
CA PHE A 15 1.11 8.97 6.97
C PHE A 15 0.79 7.67 7.72
N GLU A 16 -0.49 7.32 7.73
CA GLU A 16 -0.93 5.97 8.08
C GLU A 16 -0.71 5.05 6.88
N ILE A 17 0.08 3.98 7.08
CA ILE A 17 0.49 3.08 6.00
C ILE A 17 -0.16 1.72 6.21
N HIS A 18 -0.93 1.28 5.22
CA HIS A 18 -1.44 -0.08 5.10
C HIS A 18 -0.85 -0.73 3.85
N GLU A 19 -0.36 -1.95 4.00
CA GLU A 19 0.28 -2.70 2.92
C GLU A 19 -0.67 -3.78 2.40
N ALA A 20 -0.67 -3.97 1.08
CA ALA A 20 -1.35 -5.09 0.42
C ALA A 20 -0.33 -6.05 -0.18
N GLU A 21 -0.65 -7.34 -0.17
CA GLU A 21 0.18 -8.40 -0.77
C GLU A 21 0.01 -8.48 -2.29
N ASP A 22 -1.21 -8.22 -2.79
CA ASP A 22 -1.57 -8.18 -4.20
C ASP A 22 -2.79 -7.24 -4.46
N GLY A 23 -3.31 -7.25 -5.69
CA GLY A 23 -4.45 -6.43 -6.09
C GLY A 23 -5.77 -6.80 -5.40
N LEU A 24 -6.02 -8.08 -5.12
CA LEU A 24 -7.24 -8.54 -4.45
C LEU A 24 -7.25 -8.12 -2.99
N ASP A 25 -6.13 -8.33 -2.28
CA ASP A 25 -5.95 -7.87 -0.89
C ASP A 25 -6.07 -6.34 -0.80
N ALA A 26 -5.56 -5.61 -1.80
CA ALA A 26 -5.72 -4.16 -1.87
C ALA A 26 -7.20 -3.74 -1.99
N LEU A 27 -7.96 -4.41 -2.86
CA LEU A 27 -9.39 -4.12 -3.06
C LEU A 27 -10.22 -4.41 -1.80
N GLU A 28 -9.93 -5.50 -1.09
CA GLU A 28 -10.60 -5.82 0.19
C GLU A 28 -10.30 -4.77 1.27
N LYS A 29 -9.04 -4.31 1.35
CA LYS A 29 -8.61 -3.31 2.35
C LYS A 29 -9.15 -1.91 2.07
N ILE A 30 -9.20 -1.47 0.81
CA ILE A 30 -9.67 -0.12 0.45
C ILE A 30 -11.10 0.14 0.97
N GLY A 31 -11.96 -0.89 0.99
CA GLY A 31 -13.32 -0.77 1.50
C GLY A 31 -13.44 -0.43 2.99
N SER A 32 -12.41 -0.74 3.79
CA SER A 32 -12.41 -0.49 5.25
C SER A 32 -11.47 0.65 5.65
N PHE A 33 -10.32 0.77 4.99
CA PHE A 33 -9.29 1.75 5.33
C PHE A 33 -9.47 3.11 4.62
N MET A 34 -10.21 3.17 3.50
CA MET A 34 -10.48 4.39 2.72
C MET A 34 -9.26 5.33 2.55
N PRO A 35 -8.18 4.87 1.89
CA PRO A 35 -6.95 5.64 1.78
C PRO A 35 -7.10 6.88 0.88
N ASP A 36 -6.37 7.95 1.20
CA ASP A 36 -6.24 9.14 0.35
C ASP A 36 -5.33 8.90 -0.87
N ILE A 37 -4.33 8.01 -0.73
CA ILE A 37 -3.31 7.72 -1.74
C ILE A 37 -3.06 6.22 -1.80
N VAL A 38 -3.00 5.68 -3.01
CA VAL A 38 -2.60 4.29 -3.28
C VAL A 38 -1.33 4.29 -4.13
N LEU A 39 -0.28 3.62 -3.64
CA LEU A 39 0.95 3.37 -4.38
C LEU A 39 0.93 1.93 -4.90
N LEU A 40 0.80 1.78 -6.22
CA LEU A 40 0.71 0.49 -6.90
C LEU A 40 2.03 0.16 -7.60
N ASP A 41 2.51 -1.08 -7.47
CA ASP A 41 3.54 -1.60 -8.36
C ASP A 41 2.89 -2.09 -9.66
N VAL A 42 3.45 -1.68 -10.80
CA VAL A 42 2.94 -2.04 -12.14
C VAL A 42 3.17 -3.53 -12.42
N MET A 43 4.20 -4.13 -11.83
CA MET A 43 4.57 -5.52 -12.04
C MET A 43 4.21 -6.38 -10.82
N MET A 44 2.92 -6.45 -10.47
CA MET A 44 2.43 -7.35 -9.43
C MET A 44 2.02 -8.73 -9.97
N PRO A 45 2.35 -9.82 -9.25
CA PRO A 45 1.77 -11.14 -9.50
C PRO A 45 0.33 -11.19 -8.96
N ASN A 46 -0.57 -11.80 -9.74
CA ASN A 46 -2.03 -11.84 -9.51
C ASN A 46 -2.68 -10.44 -9.53
N MET A 47 -3.69 -10.29 -10.38
CA MET A 47 -4.52 -9.07 -10.47
C MET A 47 -5.62 -9.10 -9.43
#